data_AF-A0A8B5X9U9-F1
#
_entry.id   AF-A0A8B5X9U9-F1
#
_cell.length_a   1.000
_cell.length_b   1.000
_cell.length_c   1.000
_cell.angle_alpha   90.00
_cell.angle_beta   90.00
_cell.angle_gamma   90.00
#
_symmetry.space_group_name_H-M   'P 1'
#
loop_
_entity.id
_entity.type
_entity.pdbx_description
1 polymer ?
#
loop_
_entity_poly.entity_id
_entity_poly.type
_entity_poly.pdbx_seq_one_letter_code
_entity_poly.pdbx_strand_id
1 'polypeptide(L)'
;MVWGKLMGGEVSALTPDVIKKYKLPTHLLPVVRLARLAVDVRFQGRGLGQVLLIDAMSRVIRVAQLSGCIGLIVDAKDDKAAGFYEGFGFRRAPENGLLLFVPLPEIQELLQG
;
A
#
# COMPACT_ATOMS: atom_id res chain seq x y z
N MET A 1 -5.74 -27.86 14.29
CA MET A 1 -5.92 -26.51 14.87
C MET A 1 -4.94 -25.58 14.19
N VAL A 2 -5.35 -24.89 13.12
CA VAL A 2 -4.48 -24.04 12.29
C VAL A 2 -5.04 -22.62 12.29
N TRP A 3 -4.53 -21.78 13.19
CA TRP A 3 -4.92 -20.37 13.35
C TRP A 3 -3.79 -19.39 12.98
N GLY A 4 -2.86 -19.81 12.10
CA GLY A 4 -1.67 -19.00 11.76
C GLY A 4 -1.60 -18.44 10.33
N LYS A 5 -2.28 -19.06 9.35
CA LYS A 5 -2.02 -18.80 7.92
C LYS A 5 -2.93 -17.73 7.27
N LEU A 6 -3.93 -17.20 7.98
CA LEU A 6 -4.95 -16.33 7.39
C LEU A 6 -4.96 -14.89 7.92
N MET A 7 -4.09 -14.53 8.87
CA MET A 7 -4.11 -13.19 9.51
C MET A 7 -2.72 -12.52 9.60
N GLY A 8 -1.70 -13.06 8.94
CA GLY A 8 -0.40 -12.41 8.84
C GLY A 8 -0.27 -11.75 7.48
N GLY A 9 -0.33 -10.41 7.42
CA GLY A 9 0.16 -9.69 6.25
C GLY A 9 1.62 -10.04 6.09
N GLU A 10 1.93 -10.93 5.14
CA GLU A 10 3.31 -11.37 4.93
C GLU A 10 4.20 -10.15 4.70
N VAL A 11 5.28 -10.09 5.48
CA VAL A 11 6.31 -9.06 5.51
C VAL A 11 7.17 -9.07 4.23
N SER A 12 6.72 -9.72 3.15
CA SER A 12 7.44 -9.85 1.89
C SER A 12 7.46 -8.56 1.07
N ALA A 13 6.61 -7.58 1.39
CA ALA A 13 6.51 -6.32 0.63
C ALA A 13 7.59 -5.29 0.93
N LEU A 14 8.27 -5.42 2.06
CA LEU A 14 9.15 -4.37 2.58
C LEU A 14 10.61 -4.74 2.36
N THR A 15 11.37 -3.82 1.79
CA THR A 15 12.81 -3.95 1.71
C THR A 15 13.45 -3.77 3.11
N PRO A 16 14.61 -4.39 3.37
CA PRO A 16 15.34 -4.21 4.63
C PRO A 16 15.63 -2.73 4.95
N ASP A 17 15.89 -1.93 3.93
CA ASP A 17 16.11 -0.49 3.99
C ASP A 17 14.87 0.28 4.46
N VAL A 18 13.66 -0.10 4.02
CA VAL A 18 12.41 0.48 4.54
C VAL A 18 12.20 0.11 6.00
N ILE A 19 12.41 -1.17 6.36
CA ILE A 19 12.30 -1.65 7.75
C ILE A 19 13.24 -0.88 8.67
N LYS A 20 14.50 -0.67 8.23
CA LYS A 20 15.52 0.07 8.98
C LYS A 20 15.19 1.56 9.08
N LYS A 21 14.81 2.21 7.97
CA LYS A 21 14.51 3.65 7.92
C LYS A 21 13.36 4.02 8.88
N TYR A 22 12.32 3.20 8.93
CA TYR A 22 11.13 3.46 9.74
C TYR A 22 11.07 2.66 11.06
N LYS A 23 12.17 1.98 11.43
CA LYS A 23 12.32 1.21 12.69
C LYS A 23 11.17 0.24 12.95
N LEU A 24 10.82 -0.54 11.94
CA LEU A 24 9.63 -1.38 11.92
C LEU A 24 9.87 -2.76 12.58
N PRO A 25 8.94 -3.29 13.41
CA PRO A 25 9.05 -4.63 13.99
C PRO A 25 9.05 -5.75 12.95
N THR A 26 10.06 -6.63 12.94
CA THR A 26 10.23 -7.66 11.89
C THR A 26 9.15 -8.74 11.79
N HIS A 27 8.26 -8.88 12.78
CA HIS A 27 7.36 -10.04 12.89
C HIS A 27 5.87 -9.72 12.70
N LEU A 28 5.43 -8.48 12.95
CA LEU A 28 4.04 -8.06 12.81
C LEU A 28 3.99 -6.58 12.43
N LEU A 29 3.76 -6.31 11.15
CA LEU A 29 3.70 -4.95 10.63
C LEU A 29 2.24 -4.59 10.33
N PRO A 30 1.61 -3.72 11.13
CA PRO A 30 0.23 -3.33 10.89
C PRO A 30 0.17 -2.48 9.61
N VAL A 31 -0.29 -3.08 8.52
CA VAL A 31 -0.47 -2.43 7.22
C VAL A 31 -1.96 -2.42 6.84
N VAL A 32 -2.38 -1.37 6.15
CA VAL A 32 -3.68 -1.37 5.49
C VAL A 32 -3.51 -1.97 4.10
N ARG A 33 -4.31 -2.97 3.73
CA ARG A 33 -4.29 -3.56 2.38
C ARG A 33 -5.43 -3.02 1.53
N LEU A 34 -5.09 -2.42 0.39
CA LEU A 34 -6.07 -2.01 -0.61
C LEU A 34 -6.48 -3.23 -1.44
N ALA A 35 -7.58 -3.88 -1.05
CA ALA A 35 -8.01 -5.12 -1.68
C ALA A 35 -8.38 -4.96 -3.16
N ARG A 36 -9.06 -3.86 -3.51
CA ARG A 36 -9.49 -3.55 -4.89
C ARG A 36 -9.56 -2.06 -5.13
N LEU A 37 -9.11 -1.66 -6.31
CA LEU A 37 -9.35 -0.34 -6.89
C LEU A 37 -9.62 -0.54 -8.37
N ALA A 38 -10.79 -0.12 -8.84
CA ALA A 38 -11.23 -0.32 -10.21
C ALA A 38 -12.02 0.89 -10.70
N VAL A 39 -11.86 1.19 -11.98
CA VAL A 39 -12.64 2.20 -12.70
C VAL A 39 -13.31 1.49 -13.88
N ASP A 40 -14.60 1.74 -14.06
CA ASP A 40 -15.37 1.24 -15.20
C ASP A 40 -14.70 1.67 -16.53
N VAL A 41 -14.64 0.75 -17.49
CA VAL A 41 -13.92 0.93 -18.76
C VAL A 41 -14.32 2.19 -19.52
N ARG A 42 -15.58 2.63 -19.40
CA ARG A 42 -16.11 3.83 -20.06
C ARG A 42 -15.49 5.13 -19.51
N PHE A 43 -14.89 5.06 -18.32
CA PHE A 43 -14.37 6.21 -17.58
C PHE A 43 -12.87 6.11 -17.25
N GLN A 44 -12.19 5.07 -17.74
CA GLN A 44 -10.74 4.96 -17.63
C GLN A 44 -10.02 6.09 -18.40
N GLY A 45 -8.80 6.42 -17.97
CA GLY A 45 -7.99 7.49 -18.59
C GLY A 45 -8.43 8.92 -18.22
N ARG A 46 -9.45 9.09 -17.36
CA ARG A 46 -9.98 10.39 -16.93
C ARG A 46 -9.53 10.82 -15.53
N GLY A 47 -8.45 10.24 -15.00
CA GLY A 47 -7.95 10.54 -13.65
C GLY A 47 -8.76 9.94 -12.49
N LEU A 48 -9.88 9.25 -12.72
CA LEU A 48 -10.70 8.69 -11.64
C LEU A 48 -9.94 7.69 -10.75
N GLY A 49 -9.03 6.90 -11.32
CA GLY A 49 -8.21 5.96 -10.56
C GLY A 49 -7.31 6.67 -9.54
N GLN A 50 -6.75 7.81 -9.94
CA GLN A 50 -5.95 8.68 -9.06
C GLN A 50 -6.81 9.26 -7.93
N VAL A 51 -7.99 9.79 -8.26
CA VAL A 51 -8.91 10.34 -7.24
C VAL A 51 -9.31 9.27 -6.21
N LEU A 52 -9.64 8.06 -6.67
CA LEU A 52 -9.97 6.95 -5.78
C LEU A 52 -8.79 6.53 -4.90
N LEU A 53 -7.57 6.53 -5.45
CA LEU A 53 -6.37 6.19 -4.68
C LEU A 53 -6.06 7.24 -3.62
N ILE A 54 -6.21 8.52 -3.94
CA ILE A 54 -6.03 9.64 -2.99
C ILE A 54 -7.06 9.55 -1.86
N ASP A 55 -8.33 9.25 -2.16
CA ASP A 55 -9.35 9.02 -1.14
C ASP A 55 -9.00 7.81 -0.25
N ALA A 56 -8.53 6.71 -0.85
CA ALA A 56 -8.08 5.53 -0.11
C ALA A 56 -6.90 5.87 0.83
N MET A 57 -5.90 6.60 0.35
CA MET A 57 -4.77 7.07 1.15
C MET A 57 -5.21 7.98 2.30
N SER A 58 -6.17 8.87 2.06
CA SER A 58 -6.75 9.73 3.10
C SER A 58 -7.43 8.91 4.20
N ARG A 59 -8.07 7.79 3.85
CA ARG A 59 -8.62 6.83 4.83
C ARG A 59 -7.52 6.11 5.59
N VAL A 60 -6.39 5.77 4.96
CA VAL A 60 -5.25 5.15 5.64
C VAL A 60 -4.69 6.07 6.73
N ILE A 61 -4.56 7.37 6.47
CA ILE A 61 -4.14 8.34 7.50
C ILE A 61 -5.09 8.33 8.70
N ARG A 62 -6.41 8.31 8.46
CA ARG A 62 -7.41 8.22 9.54
C ARG A 62 -7.30 6.91 10.34
N VAL A 63 -7.07 5.79 9.67
CA VAL A 63 -6.83 4.49 10.34
C VAL A 63 -5.57 4.55 11.19
N ALA A 64 -4.49 5.14 10.67
CA ALA A 64 -3.24 5.29 11.40
C ALA A 64 -3.41 6.09 12.70
N GLN A 65 -4.27 7.12 12.70
CA GLN A 65 -4.58 7.92 13.89
C GLN A 65 -5.35 7.14 14.95
N LEU A 66 -6.18 6.16 14.56
CA LEU A 66 -7.05 5.42 15.48
C LEU A 66 -6.42 4.15 16.02
N SER A 67 -5.78 3.34 15.17
CA SER A 67 -5.27 2.01 15.52
C SER A 67 -3.77 1.84 15.30
N GLY A 68 -3.11 2.82 14.68
CA GLY A 68 -1.75 2.69 14.18
C GLY A 68 -1.68 1.82 12.91
N CYS A 69 -0.88 2.26 11.95
CA CYS A 69 -0.42 1.45 10.83
C CYS A 69 0.87 2.05 10.26
N ILE A 70 1.61 1.28 9.49
CA ILE A 70 2.91 1.70 8.95
C ILE A 70 2.83 2.15 7.49
N GLY A 71 1.68 1.96 6.84
CA GLY A 71 1.48 2.30 5.43
C GLY A 71 0.38 1.51 4.75
N LEU A 72 0.39 1.58 3.42
CA LEU A 72 -0.58 0.97 2.52
C LEU A 72 0.12 -0.06 1.62
N ILE A 73 -0.47 -1.25 1.52
CA ILE A 73 -0.01 -2.34 0.65
C ILE A 73 -1.07 -2.66 -0.40
N VAL A 74 -0.65 -3.04 -1.60
CA VAL A 74 -1.51 -3.42 -2.72
C VAL A 74 -0.93 -4.60 -3.48
N ASP A 75 -1.83 -5.48 -3.94
CA ASP A 75 -1.52 -6.49 -4.95
C ASP A 75 -1.96 -5.95 -6.31
N ALA A 76 -0.99 -5.50 -7.10
CA ALA A 76 -1.25 -5.13 -8.48
C ALA A 76 -1.66 -6.36 -9.29
N LYS A 77 -2.62 -6.15 -10.20
CA LYS A 77 -3.07 -7.21 -11.11
C LYS A 77 -1.99 -7.61 -12.12
N ASP A 78 -1.23 -6.64 -12.59
CA ASP A 78 -0.23 -6.75 -13.65
C ASP A 78 0.78 -5.59 -13.56
N ASP A 79 1.84 -5.62 -14.38
CA ASP A 79 2.87 -4.59 -14.39
C ASP A 79 2.35 -3.19 -14.75
N LYS A 80 1.27 -3.12 -15.54
CA LYS A 80 0.63 -1.84 -15.86
C LYS A 80 -0.01 -1.24 -14.62
N ALA A 81 -0.71 -2.05 -13.82
CA ALA A 81 -1.24 -1.63 -12.53
C ALA A 81 -0.12 -1.30 -11.53
N ALA A 82 0.96 -2.08 -11.50
CA ALA A 82 2.12 -1.78 -10.65
C ALA A 82 2.72 -0.40 -10.99
N GLY A 83 2.94 -0.10 -12.27
CA GLY A 83 3.44 1.20 -12.72
C GLY A 83 2.49 2.36 -12.38
N PHE A 84 1.18 2.13 -12.40
CA PHE A 84 0.21 3.12 -11.90
C PHE A 84 0.45 3.45 -10.42
N TYR A 85 0.65 2.44 -9.56
CA TYR A 85 0.91 2.66 -8.12
C TYR A 85 2.30 3.27 -7.86
N GLU A 86 3.33 2.88 -8.60
CA GLU A 86 4.69 3.44 -8.47
C GLU A 86 4.70 4.97 -8.66
N GLY A 87 3.83 5.50 -9.52
CA GLY A 87 3.63 6.95 -9.70
C GLY A 87 3.14 7.69 -8.44
N PHE A 88 2.69 6.98 -7.41
CA PHE A 88 2.24 7.52 -6.12
C PHE A 88 3.20 7.18 -4.97
N GLY A 89 4.45 6.84 -5.26
CA GLY A 89 5.47 6.55 -4.24
C GLY A 89 5.43 5.11 -3.70
N PHE A 90 4.60 4.23 -4.28
CA PHE A 90 4.67 2.81 -3.96
C PHE A 90 5.96 2.20 -4.48
N ARG A 91 6.52 1.26 -3.72
CA ARG A 91 7.69 0.47 -4.08
C ARG A 91 7.33 -0.99 -4.21
N ARG A 92 7.83 -1.64 -5.27
CA ARG A 92 7.69 -3.08 -5.47
C ARG A 92 8.46 -3.86 -4.42
N ALA A 93 7.90 -4.99 -4.03
CA ALA A 93 8.57 -5.97 -3.20
C ALA A 93 9.69 -6.68 -4.00
N PRO A 94 10.87 -6.94 -3.40
CA PRO A 94 11.95 -7.66 -4.09
C PRO A 94 11.56 -9.05 -4.59
N GLU A 95 10.77 -9.78 -3.81
CA GLU A 95 10.39 -11.17 -4.09
C GLU A 95 9.10 -11.28 -4.91
N ASN A 96 8.30 -10.21 -4.97
CA ASN A 96 7.04 -10.17 -5.70
C ASN A 96 6.82 -8.79 -6.30
N GLY A 97 7.20 -8.60 -7.56
CA GLY A 97 7.07 -7.32 -8.26
C GLY A 97 5.64 -6.77 -8.40
N LEU A 98 4.61 -7.58 -8.13
CA LEU A 98 3.21 -7.16 -8.12
C LEU A 98 2.68 -6.83 -6.72
N LEU A 99 3.46 -7.09 -5.68
CA LEU A 99 3.18 -6.61 -4.33
C LEU A 99 3.88 -5.26 -4.15
N LEU A 100 3.12 -4.22 -3.83
CA LEU A 100 3.69 -2.89 -3.64
C LEU A 100 3.30 -2.28 -2.30
N PHE A 101 4.20 -1.48 -1.74
CA PHE A 101 4.02 -0.80 -0.46
C PHE A 101 4.39 0.68 -0.54
N VAL A 102 3.62 1.53 0.12
CA VAL A 102 3.97 2.92 0.40
C VAL A 102 3.90 3.18 1.91
N PRO A 103 4.96 3.74 2.54
CA PRO A 103 4.94 4.07 3.97
C PRO A 103 3.99 5.22 4.28
N LEU A 104 3.45 5.20 5.50
CA LEU A 104 2.56 6.25 5.99
C LEU A 104 3.15 7.67 5.88
N PRO A 105 4.43 7.93 6.23
CA PRO A 105 5.01 9.27 6.09
C PRO A 105 5.00 9.79 4.66
N GLU A 106 5.23 8.92 3.68
CA GLU A 106 5.21 9.31 2.25
C GLU A 106 3.77 9.60 1.78
N ILE A 107 2.78 8.87 2.31
CA ILE A 107 1.37 9.18 2.07
C ILE A 107 1.00 10.55 2.67
N GLN A 108 1.51 10.87 3.85
CA GLN A 108 1.26 12.16 4.51
C GLN A 108 1.88 13.31 3.73
N GLU A 109 3.13 13.17 3.28
CA GLU A 109 3.82 14.16 2.43
C GLU A 109 3.07 14.38 1.12
N LEU A 110 2.63 13.31 0.45
CA LEU A 110 1.92 13.37 -0.82
C LEU A 110 0.57 14.12 -0.72
N LEU A 111 -0.12 14.05 0.42
CA LEU A 111 -1.44 14.65 0.62
C LEU A 111 -1.41 16.03 1.30
N GLN A 112 -0.24 16.49 1.75
CA GLN A 112 -0.03 17.81 2.34
C GLN A 112 0.50 18.85 1.35
N GLY A 113 0.95 18.43 0.17
CA GLY A 113 1.29 19.30 -0.97
C GLY A 113 0.09 19.61 -1.84
#